data_AF-A0A941V4P1-F1
#
_entry.id   AF-A0A941V4P1-F1
#
_cell.length_a   1.000
_cell.length_b   1.000
_cell.length_c   1.000
_cell.angle_alpha   90.00
_cell.angle_beta   90.00
_cell.angle_gamma   90.00
#
_symmetry.space_group_name_H-M   'P 1'
#
loop_
_entity.id
_entity.type
_entity.pdbx_description
1 polymer ?
#
loop_
_entity_poly.entity_id
_entity_poly.type
_entity_poly.pdbx_seq_one_letter_code
_entity_poly.pdbx_strand_id
1 'polypeptide(L)'
;LLGGLLIWGLQPGPLLFVEQKEFVWGLIASMYLGNIVGLIIVLTTVPWWAAILRIPFSIIAPVIIVICAIGAYTVHNALLDVVLMIVFGVVGYIFKKLNYPLAPMVLALVLGDLAEASFRQAMLLSQGSLTIFWANGLVATIMALGLLMLFWQPLNALLGRRRRVAH
;
A
#
# COMPACT_ATOMS: atom_id res chain seq x y z
N LEU A 1 11.92 -12.63 6.22
CA LEU A 1 13.26 -12.86 5.60
C LEU A 1 14.29 -13.38 6.61
N LEU A 2 14.50 -12.75 7.78
CA LEU A 2 15.37 -13.31 8.83
C LEU A 2 14.97 -14.72 9.30
N GLY A 3 13.67 -15.00 9.42
CA GLY A 3 13.16 -16.34 9.76
C GLY A 3 13.39 -17.40 8.67
N GLY A 4 13.52 -17.01 7.40
CA GLY A 4 13.81 -17.94 6.31
C GLY A 4 15.24 -18.46 6.37
N LEU A 5 16.21 -17.58 6.61
CA LEU A 5 17.63 -17.94 6.74
C LEU A 5 17.87 -18.88 7.94
N LEU A 6 17.16 -18.66 9.05
CA LEU A 6 17.22 -19.51 10.24
C LEU A 6 16.64 -20.91 10.00
N ILE A 7 15.59 -21.05 9.16
CA ILE A 7 15.02 -22.37 8.78
C ILE A 7 16.03 -23.21 7.98
N TRP A 8 16.90 -22.57 7.19
CA TRP A 8 17.98 -23.23 6.46
C TRP A 8 19.27 -23.42 7.30
N GLY A 9 19.22 -23.15 8.62
CA GLY A 9 20.35 -23.33 9.54
C GLY A 9 21.46 -22.28 9.40
N LEU A 10 21.20 -21.20 8.66
CA LEU A 10 22.18 -20.16 8.36
C LEU A 10 22.05 -19.03 9.39
N GLN A 11 23.06 -18.88 10.25
CA GLN A 11 23.08 -17.83 11.27
C GLN A 11 23.48 -16.49 10.64
N PRO A 12 22.58 -15.49 10.61
CA PRO A 12 22.86 -14.22 9.96
C PRO A 12 23.99 -13.48 10.69
N GLY A 13 25.11 -13.27 10.00
CA GLY A 13 26.29 -12.59 10.51
C GLY A 13 27.39 -12.46 9.44
N PRO A 14 28.51 -11.77 9.73
CA PRO A 14 29.63 -11.61 8.79
C PRO A 14 30.20 -12.94 8.29
N LEU A 15 30.08 -14.00 9.11
CA LEU A 15 30.50 -15.37 8.81
C LEU A 15 29.70 -15.99 7.66
N LEU A 16 28.44 -15.59 7.44
CA LEU A 16 27.59 -16.11 6.36
C LEU A 16 28.12 -15.70 4.96
N PHE A 17 28.81 -14.56 4.87
CA PHE A 17 29.53 -14.12 3.66
C PHE A 17 30.85 -14.87 3.45
N VAL A 18 31.33 -15.63 4.44
CA VAL A 18 32.58 -16.39 4.38
C VAL A 18 32.30 -17.87 4.13
N GLU A 19 31.39 -18.46 4.91
CA GLU A 19 31.04 -19.88 4.87
C GLU A 19 30.12 -20.22 3.69
N GLN A 20 29.24 -19.30 3.27
CA GLN A 20 28.17 -19.57 2.30
C GLN A 20 28.13 -18.51 1.19
N LYS A 21 29.29 -18.24 0.60
CA LYS A 21 29.50 -17.24 -0.47
C LYS A 21 28.57 -17.44 -1.67
N GLU A 22 28.42 -18.68 -2.12
CA GLU A 22 27.64 -19.00 -3.31
C GLU A 22 26.15 -18.73 -3.11
N PHE A 23 25.62 -18.98 -1.90
CA PHE A 23 24.24 -18.67 -1.55
C PHE A 23 23.99 -17.16 -1.51
N VAL A 24 24.87 -16.37 -0.88
CA VAL A 24 24.71 -14.91 -0.79
C VAL A 24 24.81 -14.25 -2.15
N TRP A 25 25.85 -14.59 -2.93
CA TRP A 25 26.02 -14.04 -4.27
C TRP A 25 24.94 -14.54 -5.23
N GLY A 26 24.46 -15.77 -5.07
CA GLY A 26 23.29 -16.30 -5.78
C GLY A 26 22.01 -15.55 -5.45
N LEU A 27 21.77 -15.23 -4.17
CA LEU A 27 20.62 -14.43 -3.74
C LEU A 27 20.67 -13.01 -4.33
N ILE A 28 21.82 -12.34 -4.21
CA ILE A 28 22.05 -11.00 -4.78
C ILE A 28 21.85 -11.04 -6.29
N ALA A 29 22.48 -11.99 -6.99
CA ALA A 29 22.34 -12.16 -8.42
C ALA A 29 20.89 -12.46 -8.83
N SER A 30 20.15 -13.28 -8.07
CA SER A 30 18.73 -13.56 -8.33
C SER A 30 17.85 -12.31 -8.19
N MET A 31 18.19 -11.40 -7.27
CA MET A 31 17.45 -10.16 -7.09
C MET A 31 17.67 -9.22 -8.28
N TYR A 32 18.90 -9.12 -8.79
CA TYR A 32 19.19 -8.34 -10.00
C TYR A 32 18.57 -8.98 -11.25
N LEU A 33 18.77 -10.28 -11.44
CA LEU A 33 18.23 -11.02 -12.58
C LEU A 33 16.70 -11.02 -12.57
N GLY A 34 16.09 -11.20 -11.39
CA GLY A 34 14.65 -11.14 -11.19
C GLY A 34 14.07 -9.77 -11.53
N ASN A 35 14.76 -8.67 -11.20
CA ASN A 35 14.35 -7.33 -11.64
C ASN A 35 14.46 -7.15 -13.16
N ILE A 36 15.51 -7.66 -13.80
CA ILE A 36 15.67 -7.59 -15.27
C ILE A 36 14.57 -8.40 -15.95
N VAL A 37 14.36 -9.64 -15.52
CA VAL A 37 13.30 -10.52 -16.05
C VAL A 37 11.93 -9.92 -15.77
N GLY A 38 11.71 -9.40 -14.56
CA GLY A 38 10.48 -8.71 -14.18
C GLY A 38 10.20 -7.50 -15.06
N LEU A 39 11.22 -6.69 -15.35
CA LEU A 39 11.10 -5.56 -16.28
C LEU A 39 10.68 -6.03 -17.68
N ILE A 40 11.32 -7.07 -18.22
CA ILE A 40 10.98 -7.62 -19.53
C ILE A 40 9.53 -8.14 -19.56
N ILE A 41 9.11 -8.87 -18.52
CA ILE A 41 7.74 -9.40 -18.41
C ILE A 41 6.73 -8.25 -18.30
N VAL A 42 7.00 -7.25 -17.46
CA VAL A 42 6.10 -6.10 -17.31
C VAL A 42 5.98 -5.35 -18.63
N LEU A 43 7.10 -5.02 -19.30
CA LEU A 43 7.08 -4.31 -20.58
C LEU A 43 6.35 -5.09 -21.68
N THR A 44 6.54 -6.42 -21.74
CA THR A 44 5.85 -7.27 -22.74
C THR A 44 4.37 -7.46 -22.43
N THR A 45 3.97 -7.46 -21.16
CA THR A 45 2.57 -7.73 -20.76
C THR A 45 1.70 -6.47 -20.69
N VAL A 46 2.28 -5.29 -20.41
CA VAL A 46 1.58 -3.99 -20.42
C VAL A 46 0.70 -3.77 -21.67
N PRO A 47 1.14 -4.01 -22.92
CA PRO A 47 0.28 -3.82 -24.08
C PRO A 47 -0.94 -4.75 -24.10
N TRP A 48 -0.82 -5.96 -23.55
CA TRP A 48 -1.94 -6.91 -23.45
C TRP A 48 -2.98 -6.42 -22.44
N TRP A 49 -2.55 -5.94 -21.27
CA TRP A 49 -3.45 -5.34 -20.28
C TRP A 49 -4.11 -4.06 -20.79
N ALA A 50 -3.37 -3.23 -21.52
CA ALA A 50 -3.90 -2.03 -22.15
C ALA A 50 -4.96 -2.34 -23.22
N ALA A 51 -4.85 -3.48 -23.91
CA ALA A 51 -5.85 -3.91 -24.89
C ALA A 51 -7.19 -4.27 -24.24
N ILE A 52 -7.18 -4.83 -23.02
CA ILE A 52 -8.41 -5.15 -22.26
C ILE A 52 -9.22 -3.88 -21.96
N LEU A 53 -8.55 -2.75 -21.71
CA LEU A 53 -9.21 -1.46 -21.47
C LEU A 53 -9.93 -0.89 -22.71
N ARG A 54 -9.68 -1.44 -23.91
CA ARG A 54 -10.38 -1.03 -25.14
C ARG A 54 -11.78 -1.65 -25.28
N ILE A 55 -12.11 -2.64 -24.45
CA ILE A 55 -13.43 -3.27 -24.44
C ILE A 55 -14.45 -2.25 -23.86
N PRO A 56 -15.68 -2.17 -24.39
CA PRO A 56 -16.67 -1.24 -23.87
C PRO A 56 -16.97 -1.48 -22.38
N PHE A 57 -17.05 -0.40 -21.61
CA PHE A 57 -17.28 -0.43 -20.16
C PHE A 57 -18.56 -1.20 -19.76
N SER A 58 -19.55 -1.23 -20.65
CA SER A 58 -20.80 -1.99 -20.46
C SER A 58 -20.58 -3.51 -20.30
N ILE A 59 -19.51 -4.05 -20.88
CA ILE A 59 -19.16 -5.48 -20.78
C ILE A 59 -18.15 -5.71 -19.64
N ILE A 60 -17.16 -4.83 -19.49
CA ILE A 60 -16.13 -4.98 -18.46
C ILE A 60 -16.73 -4.86 -17.05
N ALA A 61 -17.63 -3.91 -16.82
CA ALA A 61 -18.23 -3.67 -15.51
C ALA A 61 -18.93 -4.91 -14.90
N PRO A 62 -19.86 -5.61 -15.58
CA PRO A 62 -20.49 -6.80 -15.03
C PRO A 62 -19.50 -7.95 -14.80
N VAL A 63 -18.51 -8.13 -15.69
CA VAL A 63 -17.46 -9.14 -15.51
C VAL A 63 -16.65 -8.87 -14.24
N ILE A 64 -16.24 -7.62 -14.00
CA ILE A 64 -15.54 -7.23 -12.76
C ILE A 64 -16.40 -7.53 -11.53
N ILE A 65 -17.70 -7.18 -11.56
CA ILE A 65 -18.61 -7.41 -10.43
C ILE A 65 -18.71 -8.90 -10.10
N VAL A 66 -18.84 -9.77 -11.12
CA VAL A 66 -18.90 -11.22 -10.92
C VAL A 66 -17.59 -11.75 -10.32
N ILE A 67 -16.44 -11.33 -10.86
CA ILE A 67 -15.13 -11.75 -10.33
C ILE A 67 -14.94 -11.28 -8.88
N CYS A 68 -15.31 -10.04 -8.56
CA CYS A 68 -15.25 -9.50 -7.20
C CYS A 68 -16.20 -10.23 -6.25
N ALA A 69 -17.40 -10.63 -6.70
CA ALA A 69 -18.34 -11.40 -5.89
C ALA A 69 -17.80 -12.81 -5.57
N ILE A 70 -17.19 -13.48 -6.55
CA ILE A 70 -16.51 -14.76 -6.34
C ILE A 70 -15.34 -14.56 -5.36
N GLY A 71 -14.51 -13.55 -5.57
CA GLY A 71 -13.38 -13.23 -4.69
C GLY A 71 -13.82 -13.00 -3.24
N ALA A 72 -14.82 -12.14 -3.01
CA ALA A 72 -15.36 -11.87 -1.68
C ALA A 72 -15.91 -13.14 -1.01
N TYR A 73 -16.62 -13.98 -1.77
CA TYR A 73 -17.13 -15.24 -1.24
C TYR A 73 -16.02 -16.23 -0.88
N THR A 74 -14.93 -16.31 -1.66
CA THR A 74 -13.85 -17.29 -1.44
C THR A 74 -13.02 -17.07 -0.17
N VAL A 75 -12.95 -15.85 0.38
CA VAL A 75 -12.06 -15.55 1.51
C VAL A 75 -12.63 -16.09 2.83
N HIS A 76 -13.90 -15.78 3.13
CA HIS A 76 -14.54 -16.19 4.39
C HIS A 76 -15.75 -17.11 4.21
N ASN A 77 -16.09 -17.49 2.97
CA ASN A 77 -17.27 -18.30 2.64
C ASN A 77 -18.58 -17.76 3.25
N ALA A 78 -18.64 -16.43 3.41
CA ALA A 78 -19.74 -15.73 4.05
C ALA A 78 -20.52 -14.90 3.03
N LEU A 79 -21.85 -15.07 3.00
CA LEU A 79 -22.73 -14.24 2.17
C LEU A 79 -22.71 -12.75 2.59
N LEU A 80 -22.35 -12.47 3.84
CA LEU A 80 -22.22 -11.12 4.37
C LEU A 80 -21.16 -10.32 3.58
N ASP A 81 -20.04 -10.94 3.20
CA ASP A 81 -18.96 -10.29 2.44
C ASP A 81 -19.43 -9.87 1.04
N VAL A 82 -20.31 -10.68 0.43
CA VAL A 82 -20.92 -10.36 -0.87
C VAL A 82 -21.92 -9.21 -0.75
N VAL A 83 -22.72 -9.18 0.31
CA VAL A 83 -23.63 -8.06 0.60
C VAL A 83 -22.85 -6.77 0.85
N LEU A 84 -21.79 -6.82 1.66
CA LEU A 84 -20.90 -5.68 1.90
C LEU A 84 -20.24 -5.21 0.60
N MET A 85 -19.78 -6.11 -0.25
CA MET A 85 -19.21 -5.78 -1.56
C MET A 85 -20.19 -4.97 -2.41
N ILE A 86 -21.47 -5.37 -2.46
CA ILE A 86 -22.50 -4.62 -3.20
C ILE A 86 -22.76 -3.25 -2.55
N VAL A 87 -22.91 -3.19 -1.23
CA VAL A 87 -23.15 -1.93 -0.50
C VAL A 87 -22.01 -0.95 -0.73
N PHE A 88 -20.75 -1.37 -0.53
CA PHE A 88 -19.59 -0.53 -0.78
C PHE A 88 -19.40 -0.19 -2.27
N GLY A 89 -19.81 -1.07 -3.18
CA GLY A 89 -19.85 -0.77 -4.62
C GLY A 89 -20.81 0.37 -4.96
N VAL A 90 -22.01 0.38 -4.36
CA VAL A 90 -22.98 1.48 -4.49
C VAL A 90 -22.46 2.77 -3.86
N VAL A 91 -21.86 2.70 -2.68
CA VAL A 91 -21.22 3.87 -2.02
C VAL A 91 -20.10 4.44 -2.91
N GLY A 92 -19.27 3.58 -3.50
CA GLY A 92 -18.24 3.99 -4.46
C GLY A 92 -18.82 4.68 -5.70
N TYR A 93 -19.95 4.22 -6.21
CA TYR A 93 -20.66 4.89 -7.31
C TYR A 93 -21.18 6.28 -6.90
N ILE A 94 -21.68 6.45 -5.68
CA ILE A 94 -22.09 7.76 -5.15
C ILE A 94 -20.89 8.70 -5.06
N PHE A 95 -19.75 8.23 -4.55
CA PHE A 95 -18.52 9.03 -4.49
C PHE A 95 -17.99 9.43 -5.86
N LYS A 96 -18.13 8.55 -6.87
CA LYS A 96 -17.86 8.91 -8.27
C LYS A 96 -18.75 10.05 -8.74
N LYS A 97 -20.06 10.00 -8.42
CA LYS A 97 -21.02 11.05 -8.80
C LYS A 97 -20.73 12.39 -8.11
N LEU A 98 -20.16 12.35 -6.92
CA LEU A 98 -19.72 13.52 -6.15
C LEU A 98 -18.33 14.05 -6.56
N ASN A 99 -17.70 13.49 -7.61
CA ASN A 99 -16.35 13.82 -8.08
C ASN A 99 -15.25 13.61 -7.01
N TYR A 100 -15.46 12.73 -6.04
CA TYR A 100 -14.38 12.34 -5.14
C TYR A 100 -13.40 11.42 -5.87
N PRO A 101 -12.08 11.65 -5.71
CA PRO A 101 -11.09 10.79 -6.33
C PRO A 101 -11.06 9.45 -5.57
N LEU A 102 -11.62 8.41 -6.20
CA LEU A 102 -11.72 7.05 -5.62
C LEU A 102 -10.35 6.42 -5.34
N ALA A 103 -9.36 6.66 -6.22
CA ALA A 103 -8.03 6.07 -6.08
C ALA A 103 -7.31 6.47 -4.78
N PRO A 104 -7.19 7.77 -4.42
CA PRO A 104 -6.68 8.20 -3.12
C PRO A 104 -7.44 7.64 -1.92
N MET A 105 -8.76 7.46 -2.03
CA MET A 105 -9.57 6.94 -0.92
C MET A 105 -9.27 5.47 -0.64
N VAL A 106 -9.17 4.64 -1.68
CA VAL A 106 -8.80 3.22 -1.54
C VAL A 106 -7.37 3.10 -1.01
N LEU A 107 -6.44 3.93 -1.51
CA LEU A 107 -5.07 3.99 -0.98
C LEU A 107 -5.06 4.37 0.50
N ALA A 108 -5.83 5.38 0.91
CA ALA A 108 -5.92 5.81 2.30
C ALA A 108 -6.47 4.70 3.21
N LEU A 109 -7.43 3.89 2.74
CA LEU A 109 -7.98 2.77 3.49
C LEU A 109 -6.92 1.70 3.76
N VAL A 110 -6.19 1.27 2.73
CA VAL A 110 -5.13 0.26 2.86
C VAL A 110 -3.94 0.79 3.67
N LEU A 111 -3.54 2.04 3.45
CA LEU A 111 -2.45 2.66 4.21
C LEU A 111 -2.86 2.89 5.67
N GLY A 112 -4.14 3.10 5.96
CA GLY A 112 -4.68 3.27 7.30
C GLY A 112 -4.40 2.06 8.18
N ASP A 113 -4.69 0.86 7.69
CA ASP A 113 -4.45 -0.39 8.44
C ASP A 113 -2.95 -0.59 8.74
N LEU A 114 -2.10 -0.31 7.75
CA LEU A 114 -0.64 -0.38 7.90
C LEU A 114 -0.12 0.67 8.90
N ALA A 115 -0.70 1.87 8.87
CA ALA A 115 -0.39 2.95 9.79
C ALA A 115 -0.82 2.60 11.23
N GLU A 116 -2.02 2.03 11.41
CA GLU A 116 -2.48 1.58 12.74
C GLU A 116 -1.60 0.44 13.26
N ALA A 117 -1.27 -0.55 12.44
CA ALA A 117 -0.40 -1.65 12.83
C ALA A 117 0.98 -1.13 13.28
N SER A 118 1.56 -0.21 12.51
CA SER A 118 2.85 0.42 12.83
C SER A 118 2.77 1.28 14.11
N PHE A 119 1.67 2.02 14.29
CA PHE A 119 1.42 2.82 15.48
C PHE A 119 1.26 1.93 16.73
N ARG A 120 0.47 0.86 16.63
CA ARG A 120 0.30 -0.13 17.71
C ARG A 120 1.62 -0.79 18.06
N GLN A 121 2.41 -1.17 17.06
CA GLN A 121 3.75 -1.73 17.27
C GLN A 121 4.67 -0.74 17.98
N ALA A 122 4.67 0.54 17.59
CA ALA A 122 5.45 1.58 18.26
C ALA A 122 5.01 1.77 19.72
N MET A 123 3.71 1.78 19.98
CA MET A 123 3.14 1.91 21.33
C MET A 123 3.48 0.71 22.24
N LEU A 124 3.46 -0.50 21.69
CA LEU A 124 3.89 -1.71 22.39
C LEU A 124 5.38 -1.67 22.75
N LEU A 125 6.22 -1.20 21.82
CA LEU A 125 7.65 -0.99 22.08
C LEU A 125 7.89 0.07 23.17
N SER A 126 6.99 1.05 23.26
CA SER A 126 7.03 2.17 24.21
C SER A 126 6.45 1.89 25.60
N GLN A 127 5.88 0.69 25.81
CA GLN A 127 5.05 0.39 26.98
C GLN A 127 3.94 1.44 27.20
N GLY A 128 3.39 2.01 26.13
CA GLY A 128 2.31 3.00 26.17
C GLY A 128 2.73 4.47 26.30
N SER A 129 4.03 4.82 26.32
CA SER A 129 4.45 6.23 26.39
C SER A 129 4.50 6.90 25.01
N LEU A 130 3.84 8.06 24.83
CA LEU A 130 3.91 8.83 23.56
C LEU A 130 5.27 9.52 23.33
N THR A 131 6.17 9.45 24.30
CA THR A 131 7.51 10.05 24.25
C THR A 131 8.39 9.41 23.16
N ILE A 132 8.08 8.21 22.67
CA ILE A 132 8.83 7.58 21.56
C ILE A 132 8.81 8.42 20.28
N PHE A 133 7.74 9.16 20.01
CA PHE A 133 7.69 10.02 18.81
C PHE A 133 8.64 11.22 18.87
N TRP A 134 9.19 11.53 20.07
CA TRP A 134 10.19 12.58 20.28
C TRP A 134 11.47 12.07 20.97
N ALA A 135 11.62 10.76 21.16
CA ALA A 135 12.72 10.19 21.95
C ALA A 135 14.08 10.32 21.26
N ASN A 136 14.10 10.31 19.93
CA ASN A 136 15.31 10.47 19.12
C ASN A 136 15.18 11.67 18.19
N GLY A 137 16.24 12.47 18.07
CA GLY A 137 16.25 13.66 17.20
C GLY A 137 15.87 13.35 15.75
N LEU A 138 16.19 12.14 15.26
CA LEU A 138 15.83 11.66 13.92
C LEU A 138 14.33 11.32 13.79
N VAL A 139 13.72 10.73 14.83
CA VAL A 139 12.28 10.44 14.84
C VAL A 139 11.48 11.74 14.96
N ALA A 140 11.95 12.66 15.79
CA ALA A 140 11.34 13.97 15.97
C ALA A 140 11.34 14.80 14.67
N THR A 141 12.42 14.79 13.89
CA THR A 141 12.47 15.51 12.61
C THR A 141 11.57 14.88 11.56
N ILE A 142 11.52 13.54 11.46
CA ILE A 142 10.60 12.83 10.55
C ILE A 142 9.14 13.11 10.93
N MET A 143 8.80 13.06 12.23
CA MET A 143 7.45 13.34 12.72
C MET A 143 7.05 14.81 12.44
N ALA A 144 7.96 15.76 12.70
CA ALA A 144 7.72 17.17 12.40
C ALA A 144 7.51 17.42 10.89
N LEU A 145 8.31 16.80 10.02
CA LEU A 145 8.14 16.87 8.57
C LEU A 145 6.81 16.24 8.11
N GLY A 146 6.44 15.09 8.68
CA GLY A 146 5.16 14.43 8.40
C GLY A 146 3.96 15.31 8.76
N LEU A 147 3.97 15.90 9.97
CA LEU A 147 2.95 16.86 10.40
C LEU A 147 2.92 18.10 9.50
N LEU A 148 4.09 18.65 9.14
CA LEU A 148 4.18 19.78 8.22
C LEU A 148 3.53 19.45 6.87
N MET A 149 3.85 18.31 6.26
CA MET A 149 3.24 17.90 4.98
C MET A 149 1.73 17.68 5.07
N LEU A 150 1.25 17.07 6.17
CA LEU A 150 -0.17 16.85 6.41
C LEU A 150 -0.93 18.18 6.52
N PHE A 151 -0.37 19.14 7.25
CA PHE A 151 -1.01 20.44 7.48
C PHE A 151 -0.73 21.45 6.36
N TRP A 152 0.27 21.23 5.51
CA TRP A 152 0.63 22.12 4.40
C TRP A 152 -0.52 22.33 3.41
N GLN A 153 -1.20 21.24 3.01
CA GLN A 153 -2.32 21.30 2.07
C GLN A 153 -3.54 22.06 2.61
N PRO A 154 -4.06 21.77 3.82
CA PRO A 154 -5.18 22.53 4.38
C PRO A 154 -4.81 23.97 4.74
N LEU A 155 -3.58 24.26 5.23
CA LEU A 155 -3.15 25.65 5.50
C LEU A 155 -3.12 26.48 4.22
N ASN A 156 -2.59 25.95 3.11
CA ASN A 156 -2.58 26.65 1.83
C ASN A 156 -3.98 26.84 1.24
N ALA A 157 -4.89 25.87 1.44
CA ALA A 157 -6.28 26.01 1.03
C ALA A 157 -7.03 27.10 1.84
N LEU A 158 -6.75 27.23 3.14
CA LEU A 158 -7.29 28.27 4.02
C LEU A 158 -6.72 29.67 3.70
N LEU A 159 -5.40 29.77 3.46
CA LEU A 159 -4.73 31.01 3.07
C LEU A 159 -5.10 31.45 1.64
N GLY A 160 -5.30 30.51 0.72
CA GLY A 160 -5.76 30.77 -0.65
C GLY A 160 -7.22 31.23 -0.74
N ARG A 161 -8.10 30.77 0.17
CA ARG A 161 -9.48 31.28 0.28
C ARG A 161 -9.54 32.74 0.73
N ARG A 162 -8.57 33.23 1.52
CA ARG A 162 -8.49 34.66 1.89
C ARG A 162 -8.11 35.58 0.73
N ARG A 163 -7.44 35.09 -0.32
CA ARG A 163 -7.06 35.91 -1.50
C ARG A 163 -8.16 36.06 -2.56
N ARG A 164 -9.18 35.18 -2.61
CA ARG A 164 -10.28 35.28 -3.58
C ARG A 164 -11.48 36.11 -3.11
N VAL A 165 -11.53 36.52 -1.84
CA VAL A 165 -12.62 37.36 -1.30
C VAL A 165 -12.24 38.86 -1.33
N ALA A 166 -11.01 39.19 -1.74
CA ALA A 166 -10.50 40.57 -1.81
C ALA A 166 -10.40 41.13 -3.24
N HIS A 167 -11.03 40.48 -4.23
CA HIS A 167 -11.17 40.98 -5.60
C HIS A 167 -12.61 40.87 -6.07
#